data_AF-A0A9E0BBJ7-F1
#
_entry.id   AF-A0A9E0BBJ7-F1
#
_cell.length_a   1.000
_cell.length_b   1.000
_cell.length_c   1.000
_cell.angle_alpha   90.00
_cell.angle_beta   90.00
_cell.angle_gamma   90.00
#
_symmetry.space_group_name_H-M   'P 1'
#
loop_
_entity.id
_entity.type
_entity.pdbx_description
1 polymer ?
#
loop_
_entity_poly.entity_id
_entity_poly.type
_entity_poly.pdbx_seq_one_letter_code
_entity_poly.pdbx_strand_id
1 'polypeptide(L)'
;SDPNKFYHYEIVCDYEEDAQSLCDMLIFFGLDAKITVRKNDYIVYMKEGSNITDVLNLMGAYVSQMNLYNVMILKEMRNDVNRKVNCETANLNKTVAAAVKQTKDIIYIRDTVGLGSLKDSLRQVAEVRLEHEDMNLKDIGALLDPPVGKSGVNHRLRKISEYAEQLRLERGD
;
A
#
# COMPACT_ATOMS: atom_id res chain seq x y z
N SER A 1 28.15 7.11 -5.17
CA SER A 1 27.52 6.24 -6.19
C SER A 1 26.29 6.88 -6.80
N ASP A 2 25.70 6.29 -7.85
CA ASP A 2 24.46 6.78 -8.48
C ASP A 2 23.30 6.80 -7.47
N PRO A 3 22.85 8.00 -7.01
CA PRO A 3 21.84 8.13 -5.96
C PRO A 3 20.46 7.64 -6.39
N ASN A 4 20.22 7.46 -7.70
CA ASN A 4 18.96 6.88 -8.19
C ASN A 4 18.83 5.40 -7.79
N LYS A 5 19.94 4.67 -7.67
CA LYS A 5 19.95 3.27 -7.25
C LYS A 5 20.00 3.17 -5.73
N PHE A 6 21.10 3.62 -5.14
CA PHE A 6 21.35 3.56 -3.71
C PHE A 6 22.24 4.72 -3.25
N TYR A 7 22.06 5.12 -2.00
CA TYR A 7 22.88 6.14 -1.37
C TYR A 7 24.16 5.49 -0.85
N HIS A 8 25.29 5.99 -1.34
CA HIS A 8 26.61 5.53 -0.90
C HIS A 8 27.63 6.61 -1.16
N TYR A 9 28.28 7.03 -0.08
CA TYR A 9 29.40 7.94 -0.03
C TYR A 9 30.58 7.18 0.59
N GLU A 10 31.77 7.32 0.02
CA GLU A 10 32.97 6.72 0.57
C GLU A 10 34.20 7.59 0.32
N ILE A 11 35.12 7.57 1.28
CA ILE A 11 36.50 8.07 1.16
C ILE A 11 37.42 6.88 1.41
N VAL A 12 38.41 6.71 0.52
CA VAL A 12 39.42 5.66 0.63
C VAL A 12 40.67 6.27 1.28
N CYS A 13 41.20 5.58 2.29
CA CYS A 13 42.39 5.92 3.04
C CYS A 13 43.40 4.77 2.93
N ASP A 14 44.69 5.10 2.81
CA ASP A 14 45.77 4.12 2.72
C ASP A 14 46.14 3.53 4.10
N TYR A 15 45.89 4.28 5.18
CA TYR A 15 46.23 3.90 6.55
C TYR A 15 45.00 3.90 7.46
N GLU A 16 45.00 2.99 8.44
CA GLU A 16 43.92 2.85 9.42
C GLU A 16 43.74 4.11 10.27
N GLU A 17 44.86 4.73 10.67
CA GLU A 17 44.87 5.92 11.52
C GLU A 17 44.20 7.13 10.85
N ASP A 18 44.38 7.28 9.53
CA ASP A 18 43.74 8.32 8.73
C ASP A 18 42.23 8.07 8.65
N ALA A 19 41.83 6.82 8.39
CA ALA A 19 40.42 6.44 8.35
C ALA A 19 39.73 6.66 9.69
N GLN A 20 40.40 6.33 10.80
CA GLN A 20 39.89 6.53 12.15
C GLN A 20 39.72 8.02 12.47
N SER A 21 40.75 8.82 12.19
CA SER A 21 40.71 10.27 12.41
C SER A 21 39.60 10.95 11.60
N LEU A 22 39.42 10.55 10.34
CA LEU A 22 38.35 11.04 9.48
C LEU A 22 36.97 10.61 9.99
N CYS A 23 36.83 9.36 10.41
CA CYS A 23 35.58 8.84 10.94
C CYS A 23 35.17 9.59 12.22
N ASP A 24 36.11 9.78 13.15
CA ASP A 24 35.87 10.51 14.40
C ASP A 24 35.48 11.97 14.14
N MET A 25 36.11 12.60 13.14
CA MET A 25 35.74 13.95 12.70
C MET A 25 34.31 14.02 12.16
N LEU A 26 33.92 13.08 11.29
CA LEU A 26 32.55 13.03 10.75
C LEU A 26 31.52 12.78 11.86
N ILE A 27 31.83 11.89 12.81
CA ILE A 27 30.99 11.61 13.98
C ILE A 27 30.86 12.84 14.87
N PHE A 28 31.95 13.61 15.06
CA PHE A 28 31.92 14.87 15.79
C PHE A 28 30.94 15.89 15.17
N PHE A 29 30.80 15.91 13.84
CA PHE A 29 29.78 16.70 13.13
C PHE A 29 28.38 16.07 13.15
N GLY A 30 28.16 14.97 13.87
CA GLY A 30 26.88 14.28 13.99
C GLY A 30 26.55 13.34 12.84
N LEU A 31 27.52 12.99 11.99
CA LEU A 31 27.32 12.10 10.85
C LEU A 31 27.62 10.64 11.25
N ASP A 32 26.71 9.71 10.94
CA ASP A 32 26.92 8.26 11.16
C ASP A 32 27.83 7.68 10.06
N ALA A 33 29.13 7.97 10.18
CA ALA A 33 30.20 7.40 9.36
C ALA A 33 30.70 6.08 9.95
N LYS A 34 31.09 5.15 9.07
CA LYS A 34 31.60 3.82 9.44
C LYS A 34 32.85 3.48 8.65
N ILE A 35 33.73 2.66 9.21
CA ILE A 35 34.94 2.18 8.54
C ILE A 35 34.72 0.74 8.10
N THR A 36 35.18 0.40 6.89
CA THR A 36 35.30 -0.97 6.42
C THR A 36 36.63 -1.17 5.72
N VAL A 37 37.21 -2.37 5.83
CA VAL A 37 38.46 -2.71 5.15
C VAL A 37 38.14 -3.45 3.85
N ARG A 38 38.70 -2.99 2.74
CA ARG A 38 38.53 -3.63 1.43
C ARG A 38 39.88 -3.86 0.79
N LYS A 39 40.28 -5.13 0.69
CA LYS A 39 41.64 -5.53 0.28
C LYS A 39 42.67 -4.92 1.25
N ASN A 40 43.52 -4.00 0.79
CA ASN A 40 44.50 -3.30 1.59
C ASN A 40 44.09 -1.85 1.93
N ASP A 41 42.89 -1.43 1.54
CA ASP A 41 42.43 -0.06 1.74
C ASP A 41 41.44 0.04 2.90
N TYR A 42 41.46 1.18 3.58
CA TYR A 42 40.52 1.54 4.65
C TYR A 42 39.48 2.51 4.10
N ILE A 43 38.19 2.17 4.19
CA ILE A 43 37.12 2.94 3.56
C ILE A 43 36.20 3.52 4.64
N VAL A 44 36.15 4.85 4.74
CA VAL A 44 35.15 5.56 5.53
C VAL A 44 33.91 5.79 4.68
N TYR A 45 32.75 5.30 5.10
CA TYR A 45 31.54 5.32 4.29
C TYR A 45 30.27 5.73 5.05
N MET A 46 29.29 6.21 4.29
CA MET A 46 27.93 6.54 4.76
C MET A 46 26.90 6.05 3.74
N LYS A 47 25.75 5.58 4.25
CA LYS A 47 24.65 5.07 3.42
C LYS A 47 23.34 5.82 3.60
N GLU A 48 23.21 6.63 4.65
CA GLU A 48 22.01 7.44 4.86
C GLU A 48 22.05 8.71 4.01
N GLY A 49 20.99 8.96 3.24
CA GLY A 49 20.91 10.09 2.31
C GLY A 49 21.10 11.44 3.01
N SER A 50 20.54 11.59 4.22
CA SER A 50 20.70 12.80 5.05
C SER A 50 22.16 13.07 5.43
N ASN A 51 22.88 12.03 5.89
CA ASN A 51 24.28 12.19 6.27
C ASN A 51 25.15 12.53 5.04
N ILE A 52 24.81 11.99 3.87
CA ILE A 52 25.50 12.32 2.62
C ILE A 52 25.18 13.77 2.20
N THR A 53 23.94 14.25 2.36
CA THR A 53 23.66 15.67 2.09
C THR A 53 24.39 16.60 3.06
N ASP A 54 24.51 16.20 4.33
CA ASP A 54 25.14 17.02 5.37
C ASP A 54 26.66 17.06 5.22
N VAL A 55 27.31 15.96 4.83
CA VAL A 55 28.75 15.99 4.52
C VAL A 55 29.05 16.84 3.28
N LEU A 56 28.19 16.79 2.25
CA LEU A 56 28.35 17.64 1.07
C LEU A 56 28.20 19.13 1.43
N ASN A 57 27.31 19.45 2.37
CA ASN A 57 27.18 20.80 2.91
C ASN A 57 28.44 21.24 3.65
N LEU A 58 28.97 20.39 4.53
CA LEU A 58 30.21 20.66 5.28
C LEU A 58 31.40 20.91 4.36
N MET A 59 31.46 20.20 3.24
CA MET A 59 32.50 20.35 2.20
C MET A 59 32.27 21.53 1.25
N GLY A 60 31.16 22.26 1.37
CA GLY A 60 30.80 23.36 0.46
C GLY A 60 30.35 22.91 -0.94
N ALA A 61 30.01 21.63 -1.11
CA ALA A 61 29.60 21.04 -2.39
C ALA A 61 28.10 21.25 -2.68
N TYR A 62 27.64 22.50 -2.63
CA TYR A 62 26.22 22.87 -2.67
C TYR A 62 25.48 22.40 -3.93
N VAL A 63 26.14 22.42 -5.10
CA VAL A 63 25.55 21.93 -6.35
C VAL A 63 25.27 20.42 -6.28
N SER A 64 26.23 19.65 -5.75
CA SER A 64 26.07 18.21 -5.56
C SER A 64 25.01 17.89 -4.51
N GLN A 65 24.96 18.67 -3.42
CA GLN A 65 23.94 18.55 -2.38
C GLN A 65 22.54 18.80 -2.95
N MET A 66 22.35 19.87 -3.74
CA MET A 66 21.06 20.18 -4.35
C MET A 66 20.61 19.10 -5.35
N ASN A 67 21.54 18.57 -6.14
CA ASN A 67 21.26 17.45 -7.03
C ASN A 67 20.82 16.20 -6.26
N LEU A 68 21.43 15.93 -5.10
CA LEU A 68 21.03 14.80 -4.24
C LEU A 68 19.65 15.02 -3.63
N TYR A 69 19.33 16.24 -3.15
CA TYR A 69 17.98 16.55 -2.67
C TYR A 69 16.91 16.32 -3.74
N ASN A 70 17.16 16.78 -4.98
CA ASN A 70 16.22 16.56 -6.08
C ASN A 70 15.93 15.07 -6.31
N VAL A 71 16.96 14.23 -6.26
CA VAL A 71 16.80 12.77 -6.39
C VAL A 71 16.01 12.20 -5.20
N MET A 72 16.33 12.61 -3.97
CA MET A 72 15.65 12.14 -2.76
C MET A 72 14.16 12.50 -2.77
N ILE A 73 13.82 13.75 -3.09
CA ILE A 73 12.45 14.25 -3.16
C ILE A 73 11.66 13.47 -4.21
N LEU A 74 12.18 13.33 -5.43
CA LEU A 74 11.49 12.61 -6.50
C LEU A 74 11.29 11.12 -6.16
N LYS A 75 12.28 10.48 -5.52
CA LYS A 75 12.19 9.08 -5.09
C LYS A 75 11.14 8.91 -4.00
N GLU A 76 11.09 9.81 -3.03
CA GLU A 76 10.06 9.82 -1.98
C GLU A 76 8.66 10.02 -2.56
N MET A 77 8.48 11.04 -3.40
CA MET A 77 7.20 11.31 -4.06
C MET A 77 6.72 10.10 -4.87
N ARG A 78 7.60 9.49 -5.66
CA ARG A 78 7.26 8.29 -6.45
C ARG A 78 6.85 7.12 -5.56
N ASN A 79 7.57 6.90 -4.46
CA ASN A 79 7.26 5.82 -3.52
C ASN A 79 5.93 6.05 -2.81
N ASP A 80 5.62 7.29 -2.42
CA ASP A 80 4.33 7.62 -1.82
C ASP A 80 3.17 7.42 -2.81
N VAL A 81 3.31 7.88 -4.05
CA VAL A 81 2.33 7.65 -5.13
C VAL A 81 2.13 6.16 -5.36
N ASN A 82 3.22 5.39 -5.51
CA ASN A 82 3.13 3.95 -5.73
C ASN A 82 2.40 3.25 -4.57
N ARG A 83 2.67 3.63 -3.33
CA ARG A 83 1.99 3.08 -2.15
C ARG A 83 0.50 3.42 -2.15
N LYS A 84 0.13 4.66 -2.48
CA LYS A 84 -1.27 5.10 -2.57
C LYS A 84 -2.01 4.35 -3.67
N VAL A 85 -1.46 4.31 -4.88
CA VAL A 85 -2.05 3.59 -6.03
C VAL A 85 -2.21 2.10 -5.74
N ASN A 86 -1.22 1.45 -5.12
CA ASN A 86 -1.32 0.05 -4.73
C ASN A 86 -2.44 -0.18 -3.71
N CYS A 87 -2.58 0.70 -2.72
CA CYS A 87 -3.66 0.62 -1.74
C CYS A 87 -5.04 0.78 -2.38
N GLU A 88 -5.20 1.78 -3.24
CA GLU A 88 -6.46 2.03 -3.96
C GLU A 88 -6.82 0.86 -4.87
N THR A 89 -5.86 0.37 -5.66
CA THR A 89 -6.05 -0.78 -6.55
C THR A 89 -6.47 -2.03 -5.76
N ALA A 90 -5.81 -2.31 -4.63
CA ALA A 90 -6.17 -3.43 -3.77
C ALA A 90 -7.58 -3.29 -3.17
N ASN A 91 -7.98 -2.07 -2.78
CA ASN A 91 -9.31 -1.79 -2.24
C ASN A 91 -10.41 -1.90 -3.30
N LEU A 92 -10.14 -1.40 -4.52
CA LEU A 92 -11.04 -1.57 -5.67
C LEU A 92 -11.22 -3.05 -6.01
N ASN A 93 -10.13 -3.82 -6.10
CA ASN A 93 -10.19 -5.26 -6.39
C ASN A 93 -11.02 -6.02 -5.34
N LYS A 94 -10.87 -5.71 -4.04
CA LYS A 94 -11.70 -6.31 -2.98
C LYS A 94 -13.17 -5.94 -3.14
N THR A 95 -13.47 -4.70 -3.52
CA THR A 95 -14.83 -4.20 -3.71
C THR A 95 -15.50 -4.88 -4.90
N VAL A 96 -14.79 -4.99 -6.03
CA VAL A 96 -15.25 -5.68 -7.24
C VAL A 96 -15.48 -7.16 -6.95
N ALA A 97 -14.52 -7.85 -6.31
CA ALA A 97 -14.66 -9.25 -5.96
C ALA A 97 -15.87 -9.51 -5.05
N ALA A 98 -16.11 -8.63 -4.08
CA ALA A 98 -17.28 -8.72 -3.20
C ALA A 98 -18.59 -8.52 -3.98
N ALA A 99 -18.67 -7.52 -4.87
CA ALA A 99 -19.85 -7.29 -5.69
C ALA A 99 -20.16 -8.49 -6.60
N VAL A 100 -19.13 -9.02 -7.29
CA VAL A 100 -19.28 -10.22 -8.13
C VAL A 100 -19.74 -11.42 -7.32
N LYS A 101 -19.18 -11.65 -6.12
CA LYS A 101 -19.64 -12.73 -5.25
C LYS A 101 -21.09 -12.56 -4.83
N GLN A 102 -21.47 -11.35 -4.40
CA GLN A 102 -22.84 -11.02 -3.98
C GLN A 102 -23.84 -11.30 -5.11
N THR A 103 -23.56 -10.83 -6.33
CA THR A 103 -24.41 -11.07 -7.49
C THR A 103 -24.53 -12.57 -7.79
N LYS A 104 -23.44 -13.33 -7.77
CA LYS A 104 -23.48 -14.79 -7.97
C LYS A 104 -24.29 -15.52 -6.90
N ASP A 105 -24.13 -15.15 -5.63
CA ASP A 105 -24.89 -15.73 -4.52
C ASP A 105 -26.40 -15.46 -4.68
N ILE A 106 -26.76 -14.23 -5.05
CA ILE A 106 -28.16 -13.84 -5.29
C ILE A 106 -28.74 -14.61 -6.50
N ILE A 107 -28.02 -14.69 -7.61
CA ILE A 107 -28.42 -15.46 -8.80
C ILE A 107 -28.63 -16.94 -8.44
N TYR A 108 -27.71 -17.51 -7.68
CA TYR A 108 -27.83 -18.90 -7.23
C TYR A 108 -29.10 -19.13 -6.40
N ILE A 109 -29.43 -18.26 -5.44
CA ILE A 109 -30.68 -18.35 -4.67
C ILE A 109 -31.89 -18.22 -5.59
N ARG A 110 -31.89 -17.24 -6.51
CA ARG A 110 -32.97 -17.01 -7.48
C ARG A 110 -33.26 -18.26 -8.31
N ASP A 111 -32.22 -18.91 -8.81
CA ASP A 111 -32.34 -20.03 -9.75
C ASP A 111 -32.61 -21.38 -9.04
N THR A 112 -32.40 -21.46 -7.73
CA THR A 112 -32.54 -22.72 -6.96
C THR A 112 -33.83 -22.81 -6.15
N VAL A 113 -34.10 -21.81 -5.32
CA VAL A 113 -35.25 -21.77 -4.39
C VAL A 113 -36.13 -20.52 -4.59
N GLY A 114 -35.72 -19.61 -5.46
CA GLY A 114 -36.38 -18.33 -5.71
C GLY A 114 -36.09 -17.28 -4.63
N LEU A 115 -36.05 -16.00 -5.03
CA LEU A 115 -35.83 -14.90 -4.08
C LEU A 115 -36.95 -14.73 -3.06
N GLY A 116 -38.15 -15.28 -3.32
CA GLY A 116 -39.26 -15.30 -2.37
C GLY A 116 -39.00 -16.13 -1.10
N SER A 117 -37.95 -16.97 -1.10
CA SER A 117 -37.48 -17.69 0.11
C SER A 117 -36.78 -16.76 1.12
N LEU A 118 -36.32 -15.59 0.68
CA LEU A 118 -35.68 -14.59 1.52
C LEU A 118 -36.72 -13.75 2.27
N LYS A 119 -36.37 -13.32 3.50
CA LYS A 119 -37.15 -12.29 4.21
C LYS A 119 -37.20 -11.00 3.39
N ASP A 120 -38.29 -10.24 3.47
CA ASP A 120 -38.51 -9.04 2.65
C ASP A 120 -37.33 -8.07 2.62
N SER A 121 -36.72 -7.81 3.78
CA SER A 121 -35.57 -6.90 3.88
C SER A 121 -34.31 -7.39 3.16
N LEU A 122 -34.14 -8.71 3.01
CA LEU A 122 -33.06 -9.32 2.23
C LEU A 122 -33.43 -9.39 0.74
N ARG A 123 -34.69 -9.72 0.45
CA ARG A 123 -35.21 -9.78 -0.92
C ARG A 123 -35.10 -8.43 -1.64
N GLN A 124 -35.51 -7.33 -1.00
CA GLN A 124 -35.35 -5.99 -1.57
C GLN A 124 -33.89 -5.66 -1.90
N VAL A 125 -32.94 -6.03 -1.02
CA VAL A 125 -31.51 -5.81 -1.28
C VAL A 125 -31.01 -6.67 -2.44
N ALA A 126 -31.47 -7.91 -2.52
CA ALA A 126 -31.12 -8.83 -3.59
C ALA A 126 -31.60 -8.31 -4.96
N GLU A 127 -32.86 -7.84 -5.03
CA GLU A 127 -33.47 -7.27 -6.23
C GLU A 127 -32.71 -6.02 -6.69
N VAL A 128 -32.51 -5.03 -5.80
CA VAL A 128 -31.78 -3.80 -6.14
C VAL A 128 -30.34 -4.09 -6.55
N ARG A 129 -29.67 -5.06 -5.92
CA ARG A 129 -28.30 -5.45 -6.30
C ARG A 129 -28.23 -6.10 -7.68
N LEU A 130 -29.23 -6.87 -8.09
CA LEU A 130 -29.30 -7.44 -9.44
C LEU A 130 -29.61 -6.39 -10.50
N GLU A 131 -30.47 -5.42 -10.19
CA GLU A 131 -30.78 -4.30 -11.10
C GLU A 131 -29.59 -3.35 -11.27
N HIS A 132 -28.74 -3.23 -10.24
CA HIS A 132 -27.63 -2.30 -10.17
C HIS A 132 -26.34 -2.96 -9.66
N GLU A 133 -25.74 -3.82 -10.49
CA GLU A 133 -24.55 -4.62 -10.12
C GLU A 133 -23.31 -3.77 -9.80
N ASP A 134 -23.14 -2.63 -10.48
CA ASP A 134 -22.01 -1.71 -10.36
C ASP A 134 -22.19 -0.65 -9.26
N MET A 135 -23.40 -0.54 -8.69
CA MET A 135 -23.72 0.47 -7.71
C MET A 135 -23.06 0.20 -6.36
N ASN A 136 -22.60 1.26 -5.69
CA ASN A 136 -22.00 1.13 -4.37
C ASN A 136 -23.07 0.83 -3.29
N LEU A 137 -22.63 0.31 -2.15
CA LEU A 137 -23.52 -0.10 -1.06
C LEU A 137 -24.31 1.05 -0.42
N LYS A 138 -23.83 2.29 -0.51
CA LYS A 138 -24.55 3.45 0.05
C LYS A 138 -25.75 3.78 -0.81
N ASP A 139 -25.57 3.78 -2.13
CA ASP A 139 -26.60 4.14 -3.09
C ASP A 139 -27.66 3.04 -3.18
N ILE A 140 -27.28 1.76 -3.11
CA ILE A 140 -28.23 0.65 -2.92
C ILE A 140 -29.10 0.86 -1.69
N GLY A 141 -28.49 1.28 -0.58
CA GLY A 141 -29.20 1.50 0.68
C GLY A 141 -30.22 2.64 0.62
N ALA A 142 -29.98 3.63 -0.24
CA ALA A 142 -30.89 4.74 -0.48
C ALA A 142 -32.11 4.34 -1.31
N LEU A 143 -32.02 3.27 -2.10
CA LEU A 143 -33.13 2.73 -2.91
C LEU A 143 -34.04 1.77 -2.13
N LEU A 144 -33.68 1.39 -0.91
CA LEU A 144 -34.51 0.49 -0.09
C LEU A 144 -35.61 1.24 0.65
N ASP A 145 -36.66 0.51 1.03
CA ASP A 145 -37.75 1.02 1.86
C ASP A 145 -37.95 0.15 3.13
N PRO A 146 -37.63 0.66 4.34
CA PRO A 146 -37.05 1.97 4.60
C PRO A 146 -35.56 2.06 4.19
N PRO A 147 -35.05 3.26 3.88
CA PRO A 147 -33.63 3.45 3.55
C PRO A 147 -32.70 2.99 4.65
N VAL A 148 -31.54 2.46 4.26
CA VAL A 148 -30.51 1.98 5.20
C VAL A 148 -29.13 2.48 4.80
N GLY A 149 -28.27 2.68 5.80
CA GLY A 149 -26.88 3.02 5.56
C GLY A 149 -26.07 1.86 4.96
N LYS A 150 -24.89 2.18 4.41
CA LYS A 150 -23.90 1.23 3.86
C LYS A 150 -23.70 -0.03 4.71
N SER A 151 -23.54 0.13 6.02
CA SER A 151 -23.32 -1.00 6.95
C SER A 151 -24.55 -1.92 7.03
N GLY A 152 -25.76 -1.36 6.97
CA GLY A 152 -27.00 -2.13 6.95
C GLY A 152 -27.13 -2.97 5.68
N VAL A 153 -26.85 -2.38 4.51
CA VAL A 153 -26.81 -3.11 3.23
C VAL A 153 -25.76 -4.21 3.26
N ASN A 154 -24.54 -3.91 3.73
CA ASN A 154 -23.46 -4.89 3.82
C ASN A 154 -23.85 -6.08 4.71
N HIS A 155 -24.51 -5.82 5.84
CA HIS A 155 -24.97 -6.89 6.73
C HIS A 155 -26.02 -7.79 6.06
N ARG A 156 -26.97 -7.20 5.33
CA ARG A 156 -28.00 -7.94 4.58
C ARG A 156 -27.39 -8.78 3.47
N LEU A 157 -26.47 -8.24 2.67
CA LEU A 157 -25.76 -8.98 1.63
C LEU A 157 -24.93 -10.13 2.20
N ARG A 158 -24.28 -9.92 3.34
CA ARG A 158 -23.56 -11.01 4.05
C ARG A 158 -24.52 -12.15 4.44
N LYS A 159 -25.72 -11.82 4.93
CA LYS A 159 -26.76 -12.81 5.26
C LYS A 159 -27.25 -13.58 4.03
N ILE A 160 -27.36 -12.91 2.89
CA ILE A 160 -27.71 -13.55 1.61
C ILE A 160 -26.60 -14.51 1.18
N SER A 161 -25.34 -14.10 1.25
CA SER A 161 -24.20 -14.99 0.97
C SER A 161 -24.18 -16.20 1.91
N GLU A 162 -24.39 -16.02 3.22
CA GLU A 162 -24.49 -17.12 4.19
C GLU A 162 -25.57 -18.14 3.79
N TYR A 163 -26.73 -17.64 3.35
CA TYR A 163 -27.84 -18.50 2.90
C TYR A 163 -27.52 -19.23 1.59
N ALA A 164 -26.88 -18.56 0.63
CA ALA A 164 -26.44 -19.20 -0.61
C ALA A 164 -25.44 -20.34 -0.34
N GLU A 165 -24.47 -20.13 0.57
CA GLU A 165 -23.52 -21.19 0.94
C GLU A 165 -24.21 -22.37 1.63
N GLN A 166 -25.20 -22.12 2.51
CA GLN A 166 -25.99 -23.19 3.13
C GLN A 166 -26.72 -24.03 2.06
N LEU A 167 -27.35 -23.38 1.09
CA LEU A 167 -28.03 -24.05 -0.02
C LEU A 167 -27.09 -24.89 -0.89
N ARG A 168 -25.84 -24.44 -1.11
CA ARG A 168 -24.82 -25.24 -1.82
C ARG A 168 -24.46 -26.49 -1.04
N LEU A 169 -24.19 -26.35 0.27
CA LEU A 169 -23.88 -27.48 1.15
C LEU A 169 -25.00 -28.51 1.23
N GLU A 170 -26.26 -28.06 1.32
CA GLU A 170 -27.43 -28.94 1.35
C GLU A 170 -27.64 -29.71 0.03
N ARG A 171 -27.23 -29.12 -1.09
CA ARG A 171 -27.34 -29.71 -2.43
C ARG A 171 -26.11 -30.51 -2.86
N GLY A 172 -24.99 -30.36 -2.14
CA GLY A 172 -23.71 -31.01 -2.46
C GLY A 172 -22.91 -30.31 -3.58
N ASP A 173 -23.15 -29.01 -3.80
CA ASP A 173 -22.47 -28.16 -4.79
C ASP A 173 -21.20 -27.48 -4.25
#